data_AF-A0A970EYI3-F1
#
_entry.id   AF-A0A970EYI3-F1
#
_cell.length_a   1.000
_cell.length_b   1.000
_cell.length_c   1.000
_cell.angle_alpha   90.00
_cell.angle_beta   90.00
_cell.angle_gamma   90.00
#
_symmetry.space_group_name_H-M   'P 1'
#
loop_
_entity.id
_entity.type
_entity.pdbx_description
1 polymer ?
#
loop_
_entity_poly.entity_id
_entity_poly.type
_entity_poly.pdbx_seq_one_letter_code
_entity_poly.pdbx_strand_id
1 'polypeptide(L)'
;MVFVKNRNPDKQPWEMSKAITENEFNSESYIELGDHPRDMLINYAYWPSFNSDLKILKNTLALKENWSYKENPSDDDFPILKNYITYTFAKLWKDKQVFISVDGRYSVFNTGLVNRNYQYIYVLFERNIGEKPWKFSMFCIPGIRQGGRILAENFRVLPKPAHYFNDISDISYIISNDRTP
;
A
#
# COMPACT_ATOMS: atom_id res chain seq x y z
N MET A 1 20.00 -8.92 -14.25
CA MET A 1 18.85 -8.82 -15.18
C MET A 1 17.88 -9.94 -14.83
N VAL A 2 16.59 -9.64 -14.68
CA VAL A 2 15.54 -10.62 -14.39
C VAL A 2 14.76 -10.90 -15.67
N PHE A 3 14.66 -12.17 -16.04
CA PHE A 3 13.95 -12.64 -17.23
C PHE A 3 12.73 -13.45 -16.82
N VAL A 4 11.62 -13.24 -17.51
CA VAL A 4 10.39 -14.03 -17.35
C VAL A 4 10.06 -14.74 -18.65
N LYS A 5 9.31 -15.85 -18.55
CA LYS A 5 8.89 -16.61 -19.72
C LYS A 5 7.95 -15.76 -20.57
N ASN A 6 8.28 -15.61 -21.84
CA ASN A 6 7.46 -14.84 -22.78
C ASN A 6 6.13 -15.57 -23.01
N ARG A 7 5.03 -14.84 -22.90
CA ARG A 7 3.67 -15.38 -23.11
C ARG A 7 3.29 -15.48 -24.58
N ASN A 8 4.07 -14.85 -25.47
CA ASN A 8 3.86 -14.92 -26.91
C ASN A 8 4.78 -15.99 -27.54
N PRO A 9 4.22 -17.07 -28.11
CA PRO A 9 5.00 -18.14 -28.72
C PRO A 9 5.77 -17.72 -29.98
N ASP A 10 5.37 -16.62 -30.64
CA ASP A 10 6.02 -16.10 -31.86
C ASP A 10 7.19 -15.15 -31.54
N LYS A 11 7.51 -14.96 -30.26
CA LYS A 11 8.63 -14.15 -29.80
C LYS A 11 9.66 -15.01 -29.08
N GLN A 12 10.84 -14.44 -28.87
CA GLN A 12 11.89 -15.04 -28.06
C GLN A 12 11.34 -15.55 -26.71
N PRO A 13 11.75 -16.76 -26.27
CA PRO A 13 11.09 -17.49 -25.18
C PRO A 13 11.21 -16.80 -23.82
N TRP A 14 12.12 -15.83 -23.69
CA TRP A 14 12.36 -15.05 -22.49
C TRP A 14 12.25 -13.57 -22.83
N GLU A 15 11.55 -12.81 -21.99
CA GLU A 15 11.54 -11.36 -22.06
C GLU A 15 12.19 -10.77 -20.81
N MET A 16 12.92 -9.66 -20.99
CA MET A 16 13.55 -8.96 -19.87
C MET A 16 12.44 -8.23 -19.09
N SER A 17 12.21 -8.65 -17.85
CA SER A 17 11.22 -8.04 -16.96
C SER A 17 11.80 -6.81 -16.25
N LYS A 18 13.04 -6.90 -15.76
CA LYS A 18 13.69 -5.80 -15.05
C LYS A 18 15.22 -5.89 -15.08
N ALA A 19 15.88 -4.73 -15.12
CA ALA A 19 17.29 -4.61 -14.76
C ALA A 19 17.39 -4.23 -13.28
N ILE A 20 18.09 -5.06 -12.49
CA ILE A 20 18.43 -4.79 -11.09
C ILE A 20 19.94 -4.87 -10.96
N THR A 21 20.49 -4.04 -10.07
CA THR A 21 21.91 -4.08 -9.72
C THR A 21 22.22 -5.31 -8.88
N GLU A 22 23.49 -5.71 -8.85
CA GLU A 22 23.96 -6.82 -8.01
C GLU A 22 23.68 -6.56 -6.52
N ASN A 23 23.81 -5.30 -6.07
CA ASN A 23 23.48 -4.90 -4.71
C ASN A 23 21.98 -5.00 -4.40
N GLU A 24 21.11 -4.69 -5.35
CA GLU A 24 19.66 -4.85 -5.17
C GLU A 24 19.25 -6.33 -5.13
N PHE A 25 19.87 -7.18 -5.96
CA PHE A 25 19.61 -8.62 -5.95
C PHE A 25 20.09 -9.30 -4.66
N ASN A 26 21.28 -8.92 -4.19
CA ASN A 26 21.88 -9.47 -2.98
C ASN A 26 21.35 -8.83 -1.68
N SER A 27 20.42 -7.86 -1.77
CA SER A 27 19.84 -7.24 -0.59
C SER A 27 18.89 -8.22 0.11
N GLU A 28 19.05 -8.41 1.41
CA GLU A 28 18.08 -9.13 2.25
C GLU A 28 16.66 -8.52 2.21
N SER A 29 16.51 -7.33 1.64
CA SER A 29 15.24 -6.62 1.45
C SER A 29 14.61 -6.78 0.05
N TYR A 30 15.24 -7.53 -0.87
CA TYR A 30 14.67 -7.79 -2.19
C TYR A 30 13.43 -8.69 -2.08
N ILE A 31 12.31 -8.23 -2.63
CA ILE A 31 11.05 -8.98 -2.64
C ILE A 31 10.45 -8.92 -4.05
N GLU A 32 10.22 -10.09 -4.64
CA GLU A 32 9.47 -10.22 -5.89
C GLU A 32 7.97 -10.15 -5.60
N LEU A 33 7.39 -8.97 -5.83
CA LEU A 33 5.96 -8.74 -5.59
C LEU A 33 5.06 -9.13 -6.76
N GLY A 34 5.64 -9.33 -7.95
CA GLY A 34 4.94 -9.50 -9.21
C GLY A 34 4.49 -8.17 -9.85
N ASP A 35 3.89 -8.26 -11.04
CA ASP A 35 3.55 -7.08 -11.85
C ASP A 35 2.13 -6.53 -11.60
N HIS A 36 1.26 -7.32 -10.97
CA HIS A 36 -0.13 -6.94 -10.73
C HIS A 36 -0.25 -6.24 -9.37
N PRO A 37 -0.72 -4.98 -9.32
CA PRO A 37 -0.86 -4.22 -8.06
C PRO A 37 -1.65 -4.98 -6.98
N ARG A 38 -2.64 -5.79 -7.40
CA ARG A 38 -3.50 -6.56 -6.50
C ARG A 38 -2.76 -7.63 -5.71
N ASP A 39 -1.70 -8.18 -6.30
CA ASP A 39 -0.95 -9.29 -5.72
C ASP A 39 0.21 -8.79 -4.85
N MET A 40 0.67 -7.55 -5.08
CA MET A 40 1.85 -7.01 -4.43
C MET A 40 1.72 -7.03 -2.90
N LEU A 41 0.61 -6.56 -2.34
CA LEU A 41 0.43 -6.55 -0.88
C LEU A 41 0.38 -7.97 -0.30
N ILE A 42 -0.27 -8.91 -1.01
CA ILE A 42 -0.41 -10.32 -0.60
C ILE A 42 0.95 -11.03 -0.65
N ASN A 43 1.77 -10.70 -1.64
CA ASN A 43 3.13 -11.23 -1.77
C ASN A 43 4.11 -10.58 -0.79
N TYR A 44 3.84 -9.34 -0.39
CA TYR A 44 4.66 -8.63 0.58
C TYR A 44 4.48 -9.18 1.99
N ALA A 45 3.22 -9.36 2.43
CA ALA A 45 2.91 -9.68 3.81
C ALA A 45 1.86 -10.77 3.96
N TYR A 46 2.08 -11.66 4.93
CA TYR A 46 1.07 -12.56 5.43
C TYR A 46 0.01 -11.77 6.22
N TRP A 47 -1.22 -11.76 5.71
CA TRP A 47 -2.34 -11.02 6.30
C TRP A 47 -3.65 -11.84 6.23
N PRO A 48 -3.83 -12.84 7.12
CA PRO A 48 -4.94 -13.79 7.03
C PRO A 48 -6.32 -13.15 7.33
N SER A 49 -6.36 -12.18 8.23
CA SER A 49 -7.60 -11.52 8.69
C SER A 49 -7.93 -10.23 7.90
N PHE A 50 -7.43 -10.10 6.67
CA PHE A 50 -7.49 -8.87 5.86
C PHE A 50 -8.86 -8.17 5.88
N ASN A 51 -9.94 -8.90 5.59
CA ASN A 51 -11.28 -8.32 5.57
C ASN A 51 -11.72 -7.80 6.95
N SER A 52 -11.49 -8.57 8.01
CA SER A 52 -11.86 -8.20 9.38
C SER A 52 -11.07 -6.99 9.86
N ASP A 53 -9.78 -6.92 9.55
CA ASP A 53 -8.92 -5.80 9.93
C ASP A 53 -9.32 -4.51 9.19
N LEU A 54 -9.64 -4.59 7.90
CA LEU A 54 -10.18 -3.45 7.15
C LEU A 54 -11.55 -2.98 7.67
N LYS A 55 -12.37 -3.90 8.18
CA LYS A 55 -13.63 -3.55 8.82
C LYS A 55 -13.40 -2.74 10.11
N ILE A 56 -12.39 -3.09 10.91
CA ILE A 56 -11.97 -2.31 12.08
C ILE A 56 -11.46 -0.93 11.65
N LEU A 57 -10.62 -0.88 10.62
CA LEU A 57 -10.11 0.38 10.06
C LEU A 57 -11.26 1.33 9.70
N LYS A 58 -12.22 0.88 8.88
CA LYS A 58 -13.31 1.73 8.38
C LYS A 58 -14.31 2.15 9.45
N ASN A 59 -14.60 1.28 10.42
CA ASN A 59 -15.65 1.51 11.42
C ASN A 59 -15.15 2.27 12.65
N THR A 60 -13.87 2.10 13.02
CA THR A 60 -13.36 2.55 14.32
C THR A 60 -12.22 3.55 14.23
N LEU A 61 -11.35 3.44 13.22
CA LEU A 61 -10.10 4.20 13.18
C LEU A 61 -10.16 5.38 12.20
N ALA A 62 -10.57 5.11 10.96
CA ALA A 62 -10.62 6.09 9.89
C ALA A 62 -11.81 7.04 10.03
N LEU A 63 -11.70 8.19 9.38
CA LEU A 63 -12.83 9.07 9.13
C LEU A 63 -13.92 8.32 8.33
N LYS A 64 -15.18 8.64 8.60
CA LYS A 64 -16.31 7.95 7.99
C LYS A 64 -16.39 8.29 6.50
N GLU A 65 -16.40 7.26 5.65
CA GLU A 65 -16.54 7.36 4.19
C GLU A 65 -17.44 6.23 3.66
N ASN A 66 -18.01 6.42 2.45
CA ASN A 66 -18.73 5.35 1.77
C ASN A 66 -17.75 4.47 0.98
N TRP A 67 -17.52 3.25 1.47
CA TRP A 67 -16.60 2.29 0.87
C TRP A 67 -17.29 1.27 -0.07
N SER A 68 -18.57 1.49 -0.38
CA SER A 68 -19.34 0.68 -1.34
C SER A 68 -19.81 1.51 -2.53
N TYR A 69 -20.11 0.83 -3.62
CA TYR A 69 -20.81 1.40 -4.77
C TYR A 69 -22.32 1.54 -4.54
N LYS A 70 -22.84 1.01 -3.43
CA LYS A 70 -24.26 1.06 -3.05
C LYS A 70 -24.50 2.21 -2.08
N GLU A 71 -25.73 2.72 -2.08
CA GLU A 71 -26.18 3.74 -1.11
C GLU A 71 -26.35 3.17 0.30
N ASN A 72 -26.91 1.96 0.41
CA ASN A 72 -27.14 1.25 1.67
C ASN A 72 -26.43 -0.10 1.69
N PRO A 73 -25.09 -0.13 1.78
CA PRO A 73 -24.32 -1.36 1.81
C PRO A 73 -24.49 -2.12 3.13
N SER A 74 -24.33 -3.44 3.09
CA SER A 74 -24.08 -4.20 4.31
C SER A 74 -22.70 -3.84 4.87
N ASP A 75 -22.48 -4.08 6.16
CA ASP A 75 -21.23 -3.72 6.82
C ASP A 75 -19.99 -4.46 6.26
N ASP A 76 -20.20 -5.62 5.62
CA ASP A 76 -19.17 -6.42 4.93
C ASP A 76 -18.93 -6.03 3.47
N ASP A 77 -19.75 -5.12 2.92
CA ASP A 77 -19.66 -4.66 1.54
C ASP A 77 -18.82 -3.37 1.45
N PHE A 78 -17.50 -3.54 1.39
CA PHE A 78 -16.54 -2.44 1.25
C PHE A 78 -15.48 -2.70 0.16
N PRO A 79 -15.86 -3.05 -1.09
CA PRO A 79 -14.91 -3.37 -2.15
C PRO A 79 -14.00 -2.19 -2.54
N ILE A 80 -14.46 -0.94 -2.37
CA ILE A 80 -13.65 0.25 -2.67
C ILE A 80 -12.47 0.32 -1.71
N LEU A 81 -12.68 0.09 -0.41
CA LEU A 81 -11.60 0.12 0.59
C LEU A 81 -10.56 -0.98 0.35
N LYS A 82 -11.01 -2.19 0.02
CA LYS A 82 -10.10 -3.32 -0.28
C LYS A 82 -9.17 -2.97 -1.43
N ASN A 83 -9.75 -2.47 -2.53
CA ASN A 83 -8.97 -2.04 -3.68
C ASN A 83 -8.05 -0.87 -3.30
N TYR A 84 -8.58 0.15 -2.63
CA TYR A 84 -7.83 1.32 -2.21
C TYR A 84 -6.54 0.93 -1.47
N ILE A 85 -6.63 0.14 -0.40
CA ILE A 85 -5.45 -0.25 0.38
C ILE A 85 -4.42 -1.00 -0.47
N THR A 86 -4.86 -1.93 -1.32
CA THR A 86 -3.96 -2.72 -2.16
C THR A 86 -3.28 -1.87 -3.24
N TYR A 87 -4.00 -0.98 -3.92
CA TYR A 87 -3.41 -0.08 -4.92
C TYR A 87 -2.54 1.01 -4.28
N THR A 88 -2.90 1.51 -3.10
CA THR A 88 -2.08 2.45 -2.32
C THR A 88 -0.74 1.81 -1.97
N PHE A 89 -0.74 0.57 -1.49
CA PHE A 89 0.51 -0.16 -1.24
C PHE A 89 1.37 -0.29 -2.51
N ALA A 90 0.78 -0.74 -3.62
CA ALA A 90 1.50 -0.91 -4.88
C ALA A 90 2.12 0.40 -5.39
N LYS A 91 1.41 1.52 -5.24
CA LYS A 91 1.90 2.86 -5.59
C LYS A 91 3.05 3.28 -4.68
N LEU A 92 2.88 3.17 -3.37
CA LEU A 92 3.92 3.53 -2.38
C LEU A 92 5.18 2.68 -2.52
N TRP A 93 5.03 1.40 -2.87
CA TRP A 93 6.17 0.53 -3.15
C TRP A 93 7.00 1.08 -4.33
N LYS A 94 6.33 1.43 -5.45
CA LYS A 94 6.99 2.03 -6.62
C LYS A 94 7.63 3.38 -6.30
N ASP A 95 6.97 4.17 -5.46
CA ASP A 95 7.44 5.50 -5.03
C ASP A 95 8.48 5.43 -3.89
N LYS A 96 8.90 4.23 -3.48
CA LYS A 96 9.86 3.99 -2.38
C LYS A 96 9.40 4.60 -1.04
N GLN A 97 8.10 4.56 -0.77
CA GLN A 97 7.44 5.03 0.45
C GLN A 97 6.93 3.87 1.34
N VAL A 98 7.53 2.69 1.20
CA VAL A 98 7.38 1.58 2.15
C VAL A 98 8.71 1.46 2.90
N PHE A 99 8.72 1.75 4.19
CA PHE A 99 9.94 1.86 4.97
C PHE A 99 10.16 0.62 5.83
N ILE A 100 11.42 0.25 6.02
CA ILE A 100 11.86 -0.80 6.94
C ILE A 100 12.61 -0.12 8.08
N SER A 101 12.40 -0.56 9.33
CA SER A 101 13.10 -0.03 10.49
C SER A 101 14.60 -0.36 10.42
N VAL A 102 15.44 0.41 11.13
CA VAL A 102 16.91 0.24 11.08
C VAL A 102 17.34 -1.16 11.54
N ASP A 103 16.62 -1.75 12.49
CA ASP A 103 16.85 -3.10 13.00
C ASP A 103 16.18 -4.21 12.17
N GLY A 104 15.49 -3.85 11.07
CA GLY A 104 14.83 -4.79 10.16
C GLY A 104 13.63 -5.53 10.76
N ARG A 105 13.17 -5.16 11.95
CA ARG A 105 12.06 -5.83 12.66
C ARG A 105 10.69 -5.40 12.18
N TYR A 106 10.57 -4.17 11.69
CA TYR A 106 9.30 -3.57 11.29
C TYR A 106 9.36 -3.05 9.86
N SER A 107 8.20 -3.08 9.21
CA SER A 107 7.95 -2.34 7.99
C SER A 107 6.67 -1.52 8.12
N VAL A 108 6.62 -0.37 7.44
CA VAL A 108 5.49 0.54 7.54
C VAL A 108 5.22 1.23 6.21
N PHE A 109 3.93 1.44 5.91
CA PHE A 109 3.50 2.40 4.91
C PHE A 109 2.33 3.24 5.41
N ASN A 110 2.19 4.45 4.86
CA ASN A 110 1.11 5.37 5.17
C ASN A 110 -0.12 5.03 4.32
N THR A 111 -1.28 4.77 4.92
CA THR A 111 -2.48 4.40 4.15
C THR A 111 -3.07 5.57 3.37
N GLY A 112 -2.70 6.81 3.69
CA GLY A 112 -3.35 8.02 3.19
C GLY A 112 -4.67 8.35 3.91
N LEU A 113 -5.27 7.40 4.62
CA LEU A 113 -6.45 7.63 5.45
C LEU A 113 -6.08 8.32 6.75
N VAL A 114 -7.01 9.07 7.31
CA VAL A 114 -6.84 9.81 8.56
C VAL A 114 -7.91 9.44 9.58
N ASN A 115 -7.58 9.59 10.86
CA ASN A 115 -8.56 9.50 11.94
C ASN A 115 -9.38 10.80 12.08
N ARG A 116 -10.29 10.85 13.06
CA ARG A 116 -11.12 12.03 13.35
C ARG A 116 -10.32 13.29 13.74
N ASN A 117 -9.07 13.13 14.16
CA ASN A 117 -8.16 14.22 14.49
C ASN A 117 -7.25 14.59 13.31
N TYR A 118 -7.55 14.11 12.10
CA TYR A 118 -6.77 14.33 10.89
C TYR A 118 -5.31 13.83 10.97
N GLN A 119 -5.06 12.82 11.80
CA GLN A 119 -3.77 12.15 11.88
C GLN A 119 -3.76 10.93 10.95
N TYR A 120 -2.70 10.79 10.17
CA TYR A 120 -2.54 9.65 9.26
C TYR A 120 -2.52 8.31 9.99
N ILE A 121 -3.16 7.33 9.34
CA ILE A 121 -3.18 5.93 9.75
C ILE A 121 -2.16 5.17 8.90
N TYR A 122 -1.33 4.38 9.57
CA TYR A 122 -0.29 3.57 8.96
C TYR A 122 -0.63 2.09 9.09
N VAL A 123 -0.14 1.28 8.16
CA VAL A 123 -0.09 -0.18 8.35
C VAL A 123 1.31 -0.51 8.83
N LEU A 124 1.39 -1.19 9.97
CA LEU A 124 2.63 -1.73 10.52
C LEU A 124 2.69 -3.23 10.26
N PHE A 125 3.83 -3.67 9.75
CA PHE A 125 4.19 -5.06 9.61
C PHE A 125 5.35 -5.41 10.54
N GLU A 126 5.37 -6.66 10.96
CA GLU A 126 6.48 -7.28 11.68
C GLU A 126 7.19 -8.29 10.79
N ARG A 127 8.49 -8.46 11.01
CA ARG A 127 9.28 -9.49 10.33
C ARG A 127 8.66 -10.85 10.63
N ASN A 128 8.46 -11.63 9.57
CA ASN A 128 7.80 -12.92 9.65
C ASN A 128 8.78 -14.06 9.33
N ILE A 129 8.65 -15.16 10.08
CA ILE A 129 9.34 -16.42 9.81
C ILE A 129 8.34 -17.31 9.07
N GLY A 130 8.23 -17.12 7.76
CA GLY A 130 7.30 -17.85 6.90
C GLY A 130 7.55 -17.55 5.42
N GLU A 131 6.67 -18.03 4.54
CA GLU A 131 6.81 -17.83 3.09
C GLU A 131 6.84 -16.36 2.68
N LYS A 132 6.10 -15.50 3.41
CA LYS A 132 6.11 -14.06 3.20
C LYS A 132 7.02 -13.41 4.24
N PRO A 133 7.90 -12.46 3.86
CA PRO A 133 8.89 -11.86 4.75
C PRO A 133 8.27 -10.98 5.84
N TRP A 134 7.07 -10.46 5.59
CA TRP A 134 6.34 -9.59 6.52
C TRP A 134 5.04 -10.23 6.96
N LYS A 135 4.54 -9.84 8.13
CA LYS A 135 3.21 -10.20 8.63
C LYS A 135 2.52 -8.95 9.11
N PHE A 136 1.22 -8.81 8.80
CA PHE A 136 0.42 -7.72 9.33
C PHE A 136 0.43 -7.75 10.86
N SER A 137 0.81 -6.62 11.47
CA SER A 137 0.79 -6.44 12.93
C SER A 137 -0.44 -5.66 13.34
N MET A 138 -0.56 -4.39 12.91
CA MET A 138 -1.71 -3.55 13.24
C MET A 138 -1.80 -2.28 12.38
N PHE A 139 -2.94 -1.59 12.48
CA PHE A 139 -3.04 -0.17 12.10
C PHE A 139 -2.52 0.72 13.22
N CYS A 140 -1.64 1.66 12.89
CA CYS A 140 -0.98 2.54 13.85
C CYS A 140 -1.27 4.01 13.54
N ILE A 141 -1.36 4.82 14.60
CA ILE A 141 -1.41 6.28 14.51
C ILE A 141 -0.27 6.82 15.37
N PRO A 142 0.58 7.73 14.85
CA PRO A 142 1.69 8.30 15.63
C PRO A 142 1.22 8.91 16.95
N GLY A 143 1.92 8.60 18.04
CA GLY A 143 1.58 9.08 19.38
C GLY A 143 0.38 8.42 20.06
N ILE A 144 -0.27 7.43 19.44
CA ILE A 144 -1.43 6.73 20.02
C ILE A 144 -1.09 5.28 20.37
N ARG A 145 -1.22 4.94 21.67
CA ARG A 145 -1.09 3.58 22.22
C ARG A 145 0.23 2.91 21.79
N GLN A 146 0.26 1.58 21.80
CA GLN A 146 1.43 0.79 21.45
C GLN A 146 1.90 1.02 20.01
N GLY A 147 0.98 1.09 19.04
CA GLY A 147 1.33 1.32 17.64
C GLY A 147 2.08 2.64 17.42
N GLY A 148 1.61 3.73 18.03
CA GLY A 148 2.29 5.02 17.97
C GLY A 148 3.67 5.02 18.63
N ARG A 149 3.85 4.27 19.73
CA ARG A 149 5.14 4.07 20.38
C ARG A 149 6.11 3.30 19.50
N ILE A 150 5.68 2.19 18.87
CA ILE A 150 6.51 1.42 17.94
C ILE A 150 6.97 2.30 16.78
N LEU A 151 6.07 3.11 16.21
CA LEU A 151 6.43 4.06 15.15
C LEU A 151 7.55 5.02 15.59
N ALA A 152 7.42 5.63 16.77
CA ALA A 152 8.38 6.61 17.29
C ALA A 152 9.75 5.98 17.64
N GLU A 153 9.76 4.76 18.18
CA GLU A 153 11.00 4.08 18.58
C GLU A 153 11.79 3.50 17.40
N ASN A 154 11.11 3.15 16.29
CA ASN A 154 11.73 2.37 15.21
C ASN A 154 11.92 3.17 13.91
N PHE A 155 11.28 4.33 13.76
CA PHE A 155 11.35 5.13 12.54
C PHE A 155 11.66 6.61 12.86
N ARG A 156 12.83 7.09 12.41
CA ARG A 156 13.20 8.52 12.54
C ARG A 156 12.28 9.43 11.72
N VAL A 157 11.84 8.96 10.56
CA VAL A 157 10.93 9.64 9.64
C VAL A 157 9.89 8.61 9.19
N LEU A 158 8.62 9.02 9.12
CA LEU A 158 7.53 8.19 8.66
C LEU A 158 7.32 8.33 7.14
N PRO A 159 6.83 7.28 6.46
CA PRO A 159 6.54 7.34 5.04
C PRO A 159 5.43 8.35 4.76
N LYS A 160 5.55 9.04 3.61
CA LYS A 160 4.54 9.98 3.14
C LYS A 160 3.35 9.22 2.53
N PRO A 161 2.14 9.81 2.51
CA PRO A 161 1.02 9.23 1.80
C PRO A 161 1.27 9.20 0.28
N ALA A 162 0.48 8.42 -0.45
CA ALA A 162 0.61 8.32 -1.89
C ALA A 162 0.26 9.65 -2.56
N HIS A 163 1.11 10.09 -3.49
CA HIS A 163 0.84 11.22 -4.36
C HIS A 163 0.36 10.70 -5.72
N TYR A 164 -0.88 11.02 -6.08
CA TYR A 164 -1.50 10.57 -7.34
C TYR A 164 -1.41 11.59 -8.46
N PHE A 165 -1.18 12.86 -8.12
CA PHE A 165 -1.14 13.99 -9.04
C PHE A 165 0.14 14.76 -8.76
N ASN A 166 0.79 15.21 -9.83
CA ASN A 166 1.97 16.05 -9.73
C ASN A 166 1.60 17.53 -9.85
N ASP A 167 0.59 17.84 -10.66
CA ASP A 167 0.12 19.20 -10.90
C ASP A 167 -1.40 19.30 -10.84
N ILE A 168 -1.91 20.50 -10.52
CA ILE A 168 -3.35 20.81 -10.49
C ILE A 168 -4.01 20.54 -11.86
N SER A 169 -3.24 20.71 -12.95
CA SER A 169 -3.67 20.38 -14.31
C SER A 169 -4.04 18.91 -14.50
N ASP A 170 -3.50 18.00 -13.67
CA ASP A 170 -3.85 16.57 -13.73
C ASP A 170 -5.29 16.32 -13.25
N ILE A 171 -5.88 17.28 -12.53
CA ILE A 171 -7.21 17.20 -11.91
C ILE A 171 -8.22 18.11 -12.64
N SER A 172 -7.75 19.19 -13.28
CA SER A 172 -8.63 20.18 -13.90
C SER A 172 -9.23 19.68 -15.21
N TYR A 173 -10.45 19.14 -15.16
CA TYR A 173 -11.36 19.21 -16.29
C TYR A 173 -11.91 20.64 -16.32
N ILE A 174 -11.34 21.50 -17.15
CA ILE A 174 -11.97 22.79 -17.46
C ILE A 174 -13.31 22.43 -18.12
N ILE A 175 -14.40 22.58 -17.35
CA ILE A 175 -15.73 22.71 -17.93
C ILE A 175 -15.67 24.04 -18.68
N SER A 176 -15.24 24.00 -19.94
CA SER A 176 -15.48 25.10 -20.86
C SER A 176 -16.99 25.19 -20.95
N ASN A 177 -17.55 26.14 -20.20
CA ASN A 177 -18.89 26.64 -20.47
C ASN A 177 -18.91 26.99 -21.95
N ASP A 178 -19.50 26.12 -22.76
CA ASP A 178 -20.13 26.54 -24.00
C ASP A 178 -21.13 27.60 -23.58
N ARG A 179 -20.71 28.86 -23.69
CA ARG A 179 -21.65 29.95 -23.75
C ARG A 179 -22.47 29.67 -25.00
N THR A 180 -23.67 29.15 -24.80
CA THR A 180 -24.65 29.00 -25.87
C THR A 180 -24.83 30.35 -26.58
N PRO A 181 -24.98 30.31 -27.92
CA PRO A 181 -25.04 31.50 -28.76
C PRO A 181 -26.26 32.38 -28.49
#